data_AF-A0A800EZK2-F1
#
_entry.id   AF-A0A800EZK2-F1
#
_cell.length_a   1.000
_cell.length_b   1.000
_cell.length_c   1.000
_cell.angle_alpha   90.00
_cell.angle_beta   90.00
_cell.angle_gamma   90.00
#
_symmetry.space_group_name_H-M   'P 1'
#
loop_
_entity.id
_entity.type
_entity.pdbx_description
1 polymer ?
#
loop_
_entity_poly.entity_id
_entity_poly.type
_entity_poly.pdbx_seq_one_letter_code
_entity_poly.pdbx_strand_id
1 'polypeptide(L)'
;MVNLGQASSKVISSSDAASVSPPGPDSLTPFFLELDSPEAMDTVVTESSLTVEGRTRIDAFVTINEHVVEPDIDGRFSQVMDLEPGLNIIEIISSSAGGQQKSLILGIGYRPEE
;
A
#
# COMPACT_ATOMS: atom_id res chain seq x y z
N MET A 1 3.22 25.91 -65.73
CA MET A 1 4.51 25.51 -65.14
C MET A 1 4.20 24.54 -64.00
N VAL A 2 4.80 23.36 -64.09
CA VAL A 2 4.58 22.21 -63.22
C VAL A 2 5.22 22.45 -61.84
N ASN A 3 4.51 22.11 -60.76
CA ASN A 3 5.08 22.08 -59.42
C ASN A 3 5.45 20.62 -59.11
N LEU A 4 6.70 20.25 -59.37
CA LEU A 4 7.30 18.98 -58.96
C LEU A 4 8.19 19.25 -57.74
N GLY A 5 7.95 18.54 -56.64
CA GLY A 5 8.80 18.59 -55.46
C GLY A 5 8.22 17.87 -54.26
N GLN A 6 8.04 16.56 -54.37
CA GLN A 6 7.95 15.67 -53.21
C GLN A 6 9.30 15.67 -52.48
N ALA A 7 9.33 15.93 -51.17
CA ALA A 7 10.36 15.42 -50.27
C ALA A 7 9.95 15.52 -48.79
N SER A 8 9.73 14.34 -48.20
CA SER A 8 10.18 13.94 -46.86
C SER A 8 9.53 14.61 -45.64
N SER A 9 8.47 13.97 -45.13
CA SER A 9 8.14 14.02 -43.70
C SER A 9 9.29 13.41 -42.91
N LYS A 10 10.15 14.27 -42.35
CA LYS A 10 11.22 13.86 -41.45
C LYS A 10 10.62 13.56 -40.08
N VAL A 11 10.44 12.27 -39.82
CA VAL A 11 10.36 11.69 -38.47
C VAL A 11 11.45 12.31 -37.59
N ILE A 12 11.05 13.20 -36.68
CA ILE A 12 11.83 13.50 -35.48
C ILE A 12 11.21 12.67 -34.35
N SER A 13 11.69 11.44 -34.24
CA SER A 13 11.62 10.69 -32.99
C SER A 13 12.60 11.36 -32.03
N SER A 14 12.12 12.38 -31.31
CA SER A 14 12.79 12.86 -30.10
C SER A 14 12.38 11.91 -28.98
N SER A 15 13.28 10.98 -28.69
CA SER A 15 13.28 10.17 -27.49
C SER A 15 13.14 11.07 -26.25
N ASP A 16 12.24 10.64 -25.36
CA ASP A 16 12.15 11.03 -23.95
C ASP A 16 11.62 12.43 -23.63
N ALA A 17 10.31 12.61 -23.77
CA ALA A 17 9.56 13.47 -22.88
C ALA A 17 8.61 12.55 -22.09
N ALA A 18 9.03 12.16 -20.88
CA ALA A 18 8.12 11.62 -19.89
C ALA A 18 6.92 12.57 -19.80
N SER A 19 5.78 12.11 -20.31
CA SER A 19 4.48 12.73 -20.12
C SER A 19 4.10 12.50 -18.65
N VAL A 20 4.78 13.19 -17.74
CA VAL A 20 4.38 13.27 -16.34
C VAL A 20 3.13 14.13 -16.35
N SER A 21 1.96 13.47 -16.39
CA SER A 21 0.69 14.15 -16.13
C SER A 21 0.85 14.94 -14.83
N PRO A 22 0.31 16.18 -14.75
CA PRO A 22 0.34 16.93 -13.50
C PRO A 22 -0.22 16.03 -12.38
N PRO A 23 0.34 16.08 -11.16
CA PRO A 23 -0.25 15.37 -10.04
C PRO A 23 -1.73 15.76 -9.98
N GLY A 24 -2.61 14.76 -10.06
CA GLY A 24 -4.04 14.97 -9.96
C GLY A 24 -4.38 15.65 -8.62
N PRO A 25 -5.61 16.19 -8.48
CA PRO A 25 -6.05 16.85 -7.25
C PRO A 25 -5.89 15.98 -5.98
N ASP A 26 -5.72 14.66 -6.11
CA ASP A 26 -5.44 13.72 -5.02
C ASP A 26 -4.01 13.77 -4.42
N SER A 27 -3.10 14.57 -4.96
CA SER A 27 -1.74 14.73 -4.38
C SER A 27 -1.68 15.61 -3.13
N LEU A 28 -2.81 16.14 -2.64
CA LEU A 28 -2.82 17.02 -1.48
C LEU A 28 -2.75 16.26 -0.13
N THR A 29 -3.16 14.98 -0.10
CA THR A 29 -3.04 14.14 1.11
C THR A 29 -1.79 13.27 1.02
N PRO A 30 -0.80 13.43 1.90
CA PRO A 30 0.39 12.58 1.89
C PRO A 30 0.00 11.12 2.10
N PHE A 31 0.70 10.21 1.43
CA PHE A 31 0.49 8.78 1.61
C PHE A 31 1.00 8.35 2.99
N PHE A 32 0.15 7.64 3.75
CA PHE A 32 0.41 7.25 5.13
C PHE A 32 -0.09 5.83 5.42
N LEU A 33 0.44 5.26 6.49
CA LEU A 33 -0.02 4.00 7.09
C LEU A 33 0.16 4.15 8.60
N GLU A 34 -0.93 4.03 9.33
CA GLU A 34 -0.99 4.12 10.79
C GLU A 34 -1.68 2.87 11.35
N LEU A 35 -1.23 2.42 12.51
CA LEU A 35 -1.76 1.25 13.20
C LEU A 35 -2.53 1.71 14.43
N ASP A 36 -3.78 1.26 14.55
CA ASP A 36 -4.67 1.53 15.69
C ASP A 36 -4.61 0.35 16.70
N SER A 37 -4.54 -0.90 16.20
CA SER A 37 -4.37 -2.10 17.01
C SER A 37 -3.52 -3.15 16.28
N PRO A 38 -2.57 -3.82 16.96
CA PRO A 38 -2.18 -3.62 18.36
C PRO A 38 -1.48 -2.27 18.61
N GLU A 39 -1.54 -1.76 19.85
CA GLU A 39 -0.91 -0.47 20.21
C GLU A 39 0.62 -0.50 20.14
N ALA A 40 1.22 -1.68 20.23
CA ALA A 40 2.66 -1.88 20.20
C ALA A 40 3.08 -2.74 19.00
N MET A 41 4.23 -2.42 18.42
CA MET A 41 4.82 -3.22 17.34
C MET A 41 5.26 -4.60 17.81
N ASP A 42 5.68 -4.71 19.07
CA ASP A 42 6.11 -5.96 19.70
C ASP A 42 5.32 -6.19 20.98
N THR A 43 4.62 -7.32 21.08
CA THR A 43 3.83 -7.67 22.26
C THR A 43 3.65 -9.17 22.43
N VAL A 44 3.23 -9.60 23.62
CA VAL A 44 2.88 -10.99 23.93
C VAL A 44 1.40 -11.06 24.28
N VAL A 45 0.68 -11.97 23.65
CA VAL A 45 -0.76 -12.22 23.83
C VAL A 45 -1.02 -13.66 24.26
N THR A 46 -2.16 -13.87 24.89
CA THR A 46 -2.63 -15.19 25.34
C THR A 46 -3.80 -15.72 24.51
N GLU A 47 -4.39 -14.89 23.66
CA GLU A 47 -5.42 -15.32 22.70
C GLU A 47 -4.76 -15.83 21.41
N SER A 48 -5.36 -16.87 20.81
CA SER A 48 -4.88 -17.47 19.56
C SER A 48 -5.22 -16.64 18.32
N SER A 49 -5.80 -15.46 18.48
CA SER A 49 -6.19 -14.57 17.40
C SER A 49 -5.86 -13.13 17.76
N LEU A 50 -5.47 -12.34 16.77
CA LEU A 50 -5.21 -10.92 16.90
C LEU A 50 -5.99 -10.16 15.84
N THR A 51 -6.68 -9.08 16.23
CA THR A 51 -7.26 -8.15 15.27
C THR A 51 -6.26 -7.04 14.98
N VAL A 52 -5.84 -6.95 13.72
CA VAL A 52 -4.99 -5.86 13.21
C VAL A 52 -5.90 -4.78 12.65
N GLU A 53 -5.85 -3.60 13.24
CA GLU A 53 -6.65 -2.43 12.83
C GLU A 53 -5.73 -1.25 12.54
N GLY A 54 -6.07 -0.47 11.53
CA GLY A 54 -5.31 0.72 11.21
C GLY A 54 -5.96 1.58 10.15
N ARG A 55 -5.20 2.58 9.71
CA ARG A 55 -5.65 3.59 8.77
C ARG A 55 -4.63 3.84 7.68
N THR A 56 -5.16 4.13 6.50
CA THR A 56 -4.39 4.59 5.36
C THR A 56 -5.29 5.44 4.47
N ARG A 57 -4.88 5.74 3.24
CA ARG A 57 -5.74 6.43 2.29
C ARG A 57 -6.84 5.49 1.76
N ILE A 58 -8.00 6.07 1.44
CA ILE A 58 -9.15 5.33 0.89
C ILE A 58 -8.88 4.68 -0.47
N ASP A 59 -7.88 5.17 -1.22
CA ASP A 59 -7.47 4.63 -2.53
C ASP A 59 -6.26 3.71 -2.43
N ALA A 60 -5.86 3.34 -1.21
CA ALA A 60 -4.76 2.43 -0.97
C ALA A 60 -5.20 0.97 -1.06
N PHE A 61 -4.27 0.12 -1.47
CA PHE A 61 -4.36 -1.33 -1.42
C PHE A 61 -3.52 -1.83 -0.25
N VAL A 62 -4.16 -2.51 0.72
CA VAL A 62 -3.50 -3.02 1.92
C VAL A 62 -3.35 -4.54 1.83
N THR A 63 -2.18 -5.04 2.21
CA THR A 63 -1.94 -6.45 2.46
C THR A 63 -1.48 -6.66 3.90
N ILE A 64 -2.09 -7.60 4.59
CA ILE A 64 -1.68 -8.06 5.94
C ILE A 64 -1.28 -9.53 5.79
N ASN A 65 0.03 -9.77 5.78
CA ASN A 65 0.62 -11.00 5.23
C ASN A 65 0.08 -11.28 3.82
N GLU A 66 -0.59 -12.41 3.64
CA GLU A 66 -1.17 -12.85 2.36
C GLU A 66 -2.62 -12.36 2.16
N HIS A 67 -3.21 -11.69 3.16
CA HIS A 67 -4.59 -11.21 3.10
C HIS A 67 -4.65 -9.83 2.46
N VAL A 68 -5.47 -9.69 1.42
CA VAL A 68 -5.80 -8.40 0.82
C VAL A 68 -6.95 -7.79 1.60
N VAL A 69 -6.77 -6.54 2.05
CA VAL A 69 -7.76 -5.78 2.82
C VAL A 69 -8.01 -4.45 2.13
N GLU A 70 -9.27 -4.18 1.79
CA GLU A 70 -9.67 -2.90 1.21
C GLU A 70 -10.05 -1.93 2.34
N PRO A 71 -9.44 -0.73 2.42
CA PRO A 71 -9.86 0.28 3.37
C PRO A 71 -11.31 0.73 3.12
N ASP A 72 -12.02 1.08 4.18
CA ASP A 72 -13.36 1.65 4.07
C ASP A 72 -13.37 3.12 3.61
N ILE A 73 -14.55 3.73 3.56
CA ILE A 73 -14.71 5.14 3.15
C ILE A 73 -14.04 6.14 4.10
N ASP A 74 -13.73 5.73 5.33
CA ASP A 74 -12.99 6.52 6.31
C ASP A 74 -11.49 6.17 6.32
N GLY A 75 -11.04 5.29 5.41
CA GLY A 75 -9.67 4.83 5.26
C GLY A 75 -9.23 3.81 6.31
N ARG A 76 -10.18 3.19 7.04
CA ARG A 76 -9.89 2.18 8.06
C ARG A 76 -9.82 0.79 7.44
N PHE A 77 -8.94 -0.04 7.98
CA PHE A 77 -8.89 -1.47 7.67
C PHE A 77 -8.87 -2.28 8.95
N SER A 78 -9.39 -3.51 8.89
CA SER A 78 -9.38 -4.47 10.00
C SER A 78 -9.24 -5.88 9.45
N GLN A 79 -8.37 -6.69 10.06
CA GLN A 79 -8.15 -8.09 9.70
C GLN A 79 -7.88 -8.91 10.97
N VAL A 80 -8.64 -9.99 11.13
CA VAL A 80 -8.36 -10.99 12.17
C VAL A 80 -7.30 -11.95 11.65
N MET A 81 -6.26 -12.17 12.45
CA MET A 81 -5.16 -13.08 12.18
C MET A 81 -5.15 -14.20 13.21
N ASP A 82 -5.08 -15.45 12.75
CA ASP A 82 -4.79 -16.59 13.62
C ASP A 82 -3.29 -16.60 13.97
N LEU A 83 -2.98 -16.96 15.21
CA LEU A 83 -1.62 -17.00 15.75
C LEU A 83 -1.20 -18.42 16.07
N GLU A 84 0.05 -18.75 15.74
CA GLU A 84 0.70 -19.99 16.13
C GLU A 84 1.51 -19.79 17.42
N PRO A 85 1.58 -20.78 18.34
CA PRO A 85 2.37 -20.66 19.56
C PRO A 85 3.83 -20.27 19.27
N GLY A 86 4.33 -19.25 19.96
CA GLY A 86 5.65 -18.66 19.72
C GLY A 86 5.57 -17.30 19.03
N LEU A 87 6.63 -16.92 18.31
CA LEU A 87 6.72 -15.61 17.65
C LEU A 87 6.06 -15.66 16.27
N ASN A 88 5.06 -14.81 16.06
CA ASN A 88 4.40 -14.56 14.79
C ASN A 88 4.88 -13.21 14.25
N ILE A 89 5.39 -13.21 13.02
CA ILE A 89 5.75 -11.98 12.31
C ILE A 89 4.60 -11.62 11.38
N ILE A 90 4.06 -10.41 11.52
CA ILE A 90 2.96 -9.91 10.70
C ILE A 90 3.47 -8.70 9.92
N GLU A 91 3.44 -8.78 8.59
CA GLU A 91 3.79 -7.67 7.70
C GLU A 91 2.52 -6.97 7.20
N ILE A 92 2.50 -5.65 7.34
CA ILE A 92 1.42 -4.80 6.84
C ILE A 92 2.03 -3.91 5.77
N ILE A 93 1.49 -3.96 4.56
CA ILE A 93 1.92 -3.12 3.45
C ILE A 93 0.71 -2.34 2.96
N SER A 94 0.85 -1.03 2.84
CA SER A 94 -0.11 -0.19 2.14
C SER A 94 0.56 0.39 0.90
N SER A 95 -0.12 0.32 -0.24
CA SER A 95 0.36 0.82 -1.53
C SER A 95 -0.70 1.65 -2.25
N SER A 96 -0.29 2.62 -3.06
CA SER A 96 -1.20 3.42 -3.90
C SER A 96 -1.01 3.13 -5.38
N ALA A 97 -2.01 3.44 -6.20
CA ALA A 97 -1.90 3.34 -7.67
C ALA A 97 -0.77 4.22 -8.26
N GLY A 98 -0.38 5.29 -7.56
CA GLY A 98 0.76 6.14 -7.93
C GLY A 98 2.13 5.57 -7.57
N GLY A 99 2.19 4.36 -7.01
CA GLY A 99 3.44 3.67 -6.65
C GLY A 99 4.02 4.06 -5.29
N GLN A 100 3.34 4.89 -4.49
CA GLN A 100 3.76 5.15 -3.11
C GLN A 100 3.45 3.92 -2.24
N GLN A 101 4.35 3.61 -1.30
CA GLN A 101 4.22 2.47 -0.40
C GLN A 101 4.73 2.81 1.01
N LYS A 102 4.12 2.18 2.01
CA LYS A 102 4.52 2.18 3.43
C LYS A 102 4.34 0.77 3.98
N SER A 103 5.15 0.40 4.95
CA SER A 103 5.01 -0.88 5.63
C SER A 103 5.28 -0.78 7.12
N LEU A 104 4.69 -1.73 7.86
CA LEU A 104 4.92 -1.99 9.28
C LEU A 104 5.16 -3.48 9.47
N ILE A 105 5.99 -3.84 10.45
CA ILE A 105 6.26 -5.22 10.83
C ILE A 105 5.95 -5.35 12.32
N LEU A 106 5.11 -6.33 12.67
CA LEU A 106 4.74 -6.63 14.05
C LEU A 106 5.37 -7.94 14.51
N GLY A 107 5.89 -7.96 15.74
CA GLY A 107 6.36 -9.14 16.44
C GLY A 107 5.38 -9.57 17.54
N ILE A 108 4.54 -10.57 17.26
CA ILE A 108 3.49 -11.02 18.18
C ILE A 108 3.87 -12.38 18.77
N GLY A 109 4.27 -12.38 20.04
CA GLY A 109 4.44 -13.60 20.80
C GLY A 109 3.09 -14.15 21.25
N TYR A 110 2.67 -15.33 20.80
CA TYR A 110 1.50 -16.02 21.34
C TYR A 110 1.95 -17.09 22.34
N ARG A 111 1.45 -16.99 23.58
CA ARG A 111 1.63 -18.01 24.61
C ARG A 111 0.27 -18.40 25.20
N PRO A 112 -0.26 -19.59 24.90
CA PRO A 112 -1.48 -20.08 25.53
C PRO A 112 -1.35 -20.11 27.06
N GLU A 113 -2.45 -19.83 27.77
CA GLU A 113 -2.51 -20.12 29.21
C GLU A 113 -2.64 -21.64 29.41
N GLU A 114 -1.81 -22.20 30.32
CA GLU A 114 -1.78 -23.63 30.67
C GLU A 114 -2.94 -24.04 31.60
#